data_AF-A0A1G4AWR0-F1
#
_entry.id   AF-A0A1G4AWR0-F1
#
_cell.length_a   1.000
_cell.length_b   1.000
_cell.length_c   1.000
_cell.angle_alpha   90.00
_cell.angle_beta   90.00
_cell.angle_gamma   90.00
#
_symmetry.space_group_name_H-M   'P 1'
#
loop_
_entity.id
_entity.type
_entity.pdbx_description
1 polymer ?
#
loop_
_entity_poly.entity_id
_entity_poly.type
_entity_poly.pdbx_seq_one_letter_code
_entity_poly.pdbx_strand_id
1 'polypeptide(L)'
;MFHAVLPLDVALGQRLMKQAIDVARDSRKSQHPFPAEELEWLVTVAFNQAVDAYNVRQDDDCIMWADLAINLAHYADDGGELEKRVQENRMKLKFDLP
;
A
#
# COMPACT_ATOMS: atom_id res chain seq x y z
N MET A 1 -8.34 -7.67 12.66
CA MET A 1 -7.19 -8.42 13.25
C MET A 1 -5.97 -8.36 12.32
N PHE A 2 -5.57 -7.17 11.86
CA PHE A 2 -4.38 -6.98 11.01
C PHE A 2 -3.21 -6.29 11.75
N HIS A 3 -3.48 -5.64 12.88
CA HIS A 3 -2.49 -4.86 13.65
C HIS A 3 -1.37 -5.69 14.29
N ALA A 4 -1.52 -7.02 14.42
CA ALA A 4 -0.56 -7.86 15.14
C ALA A 4 0.46 -8.61 14.25
N VAL A 5 0.25 -8.66 12.92
CA VAL A 5 0.97 -9.63 12.05
C VAL A 5 2.03 -8.96 11.17
N LEU A 6 1.97 -7.65 10.99
CA LEU A 6 2.82 -6.91 10.06
C LEU A 6 4.34 -6.93 10.33
N PRO A 7 4.88 -7.03 11.57
CA PRO A 7 6.33 -6.89 11.76
C PRO A 7 7.18 -8.14 11.48
N LEU A 8 6.60 -9.31 11.13
CA LEU A 8 7.34 -10.59 11.26
C LEU A 8 7.72 -11.30 9.94
N ASP A 9 7.13 -10.95 8.79
CA ASP A 9 7.50 -11.53 7.49
C ASP A 9 7.10 -10.57 6.34
N VAL A 10 8.10 -10.00 5.66
CA VAL A 10 7.91 -9.08 4.53
C VAL A 10 7.07 -9.71 3.41
N ALA A 11 7.31 -11.00 3.11
CA ALA A 11 6.58 -11.71 2.07
C ALA A 11 5.12 -11.99 2.50
N LEU A 12 4.88 -12.24 3.79
CA LEU A 12 3.52 -12.32 4.33
C LEU A 12 2.80 -10.98 4.21
N GLY A 13 3.46 -9.88 4.60
CA GLY A 13 2.91 -8.53 4.47
C GLY A 13 2.47 -8.22 3.03
N GLN A 14 3.34 -8.47 2.05
CA GLN A 14 3.02 -8.26 0.63
C GLN A 14 1.84 -9.13 0.17
N ARG A 15 1.76 -10.39 0.61
CA ARG A 15 0.62 -11.28 0.29
C ARG A 15 -0.69 -10.74 0.88
N LEU A 16 -0.66 -10.27 2.13
CA LEU A 16 -1.84 -9.69 2.78
C LEU A 16 -2.31 -8.41 2.05
N MET A 17 -1.39 -7.55 1.61
CA MET A 17 -1.76 -6.37 0.80
C MET A 17 -2.41 -6.76 -0.53
N LYS A 18 -1.87 -7.77 -1.22
CA LYS A 18 -2.48 -8.29 -2.47
C LYS A 18 -3.89 -8.83 -2.23
N GLN A 19 -4.10 -9.57 -1.15
CA GLN A 19 -5.44 -10.04 -0.77
C GLN A 19 -6.38 -8.88 -0.43
N ALA A 20 -5.91 -7.86 0.28
CA ALA A 20 -6.71 -6.67 0.56
C ALA A 20 -7.12 -5.93 -0.71
N ILE A 21 -6.22 -5.83 -1.70
CA ILE A 21 -6.52 -5.29 -3.04
C ILE A 21 -7.65 -6.08 -3.71
N ASP A 22 -7.55 -7.41 -3.72
CA ASP A 22 -8.59 -8.26 -4.31
C ASP A 22 -9.95 -8.07 -3.61
N VAL A 23 -9.97 -8.04 -2.27
CA VAL A 23 -11.21 -7.81 -1.51
C VAL A 23 -11.77 -6.40 -1.75
N ALA A 24 -10.93 -5.37 -1.78
CA ALA A 24 -11.35 -3.99 -2.05
C ALA A 24 -11.96 -3.86 -3.46
N ARG A 25 -11.34 -4.49 -4.46
CA ARG A 25 -11.85 -4.55 -5.82
C ARG A 25 -13.22 -5.24 -5.89
N ASP A 26 -13.33 -6.41 -5.29
CA ASP A 26 -14.51 -7.27 -5.43
C ASP A 26 -15.70 -6.74 -4.61
N SER A 27 -15.43 -6.05 -3.49
CA SER A 27 -16.47 -5.44 -2.64
C SER A 27 -16.99 -4.09 -3.14
N ARG A 28 -16.35 -3.46 -4.13
CA ARG A 28 -16.64 -2.07 -4.57
C ARG A 28 -18.09 -1.81 -5.01
N LYS A 29 -18.78 -2.84 -5.51
CA LYS A 29 -20.20 -2.76 -5.94
C LYS A 29 -21.14 -3.56 -5.03
N SER A 30 -20.63 -4.06 -3.91
CA SER A 30 -21.41 -4.84 -2.96
C SER A 30 -22.14 -3.93 -1.96
N GLN A 31 -23.05 -4.50 -1.17
CA GLN A 31 -23.69 -3.78 -0.07
C GLN A 31 -22.74 -3.47 1.10
N HIS A 32 -21.55 -4.07 1.12
CA HIS A 32 -20.55 -3.95 2.17
C HIS A 32 -19.19 -3.64 1.54
N PRO A 33 -18.99 -2.40 1.04
CA PRO A 33 -17.70 -2.00 0.50
C PRO A 33 -16.61 -2.08 1.56
N PHE A 34 -15.36 -2.23 1.11
CA PHE A 34 -14.20 -2.20 2.01
C PHE A 34 -14.19 -0.90 2.83
N PRO A 35 -14.00 -0.95 4.16
CA PRO A 35 -14.05 0.25 4.99
C PRO A 35 -12.97 1.25 4.60
N ALA A 36 -13.36 2.51 4.36
CA ALA A 36 -12.44 3.55 3.90
C ALA A 36 -11.26 3.79 4.85
N GLU A 37 -11.53 3.79 6.16
CA GLU A 37 -10.49 3.96 7.20
C GLU A 37 -9.49 2.81 7.20
N GLU A 38 -9.96 1.56 7.06
CA GLU A 38 -9.07 0.40 6.97
C GLU A 38 -8.22 0.46 5.70
N LEU A 39 -8.80 0.92 4.59
CA LEU A 39 -8.07 1.08 3.34
C LEU A 39 -6.99 2.16 3.44
N GLU A 40 -7.32 3.34 3.98
CA GLU A 40 -6.34 4.41 4.23
C GLU A 40 -5.22 3.93 5.15
N TRP A 41 -5.56 3.17 6.20
CA TRP A 41 -4.58 2.58 7.09
C TRP A 41 -3.65 1.61 6.36
N LEU A 42 -4.17 0.71 5.53
CA LEU A 42 -3.36 -0.23 4.74
C LEU A 42 -2.44 0.48 3.74
N VAL A 43 -2.94 1.54 3.08
CA VAL A 43 -2.12 2.39 2.20
C VAL A 43 -0.97 3.01 2.98
N THR A 44 -1.24 3.56 4.17
CA THR A 44 -0.23 4.17 5.03
C THR A 44 0.82 3.14 5.46
N VAL A 45 0.39 1.96 5.90
CA VAL A 45 1.29 0.86 6.28
C VAL A 45 2.17 0.44 5.11
N ALA A 46 1.59 0.19 3.94
CA ALA A 46 2.35 -0.24 2.76
C ALA A 46 3.37 0.83 2.33
N PHE A 47 3.00 2.11 2.35
CA PHE A 47 3.91 3.18 1.97
C PHE A 47 5.03 3.38 3.01
N ASN A 48 4.74 3.23 4.30
CA ASN A 48 5.78 3.27 5.34
C ASN A 48 6.79 2.14 5.15
N GLN A 49 6.34 0.93 4.80
CA GLN A 49 7.23 -0.18 4.50
C GLN A 49 8.11 0.10 3.26
N ALA A 50 7.58 0.83 2.26
CA ALA A 50 8.38 1.30 1.13
C ALA A 50 9.49 2.28 1.57
N VAL A 51 9.18 3.21 2.48
CA VAL A 51 10.15 4.15 3.05
C VAL A 51 11.20 3.43 3.89
N ASP A 52 10.80 2.43 4.67
CA ASP A 52 11.74 1.61 5.44
C ASP A 52 12.72 0.86 4.53
N ALA A 53 12.21 0.22 3.46
CA ALA A 53 13.03 -0.44 2.45
C ALA A 53 13.97 0.54 1.71
N TYR A 54 13.49 1.75 1.41
CA TYR A 54 14.30 2.82 0.83
C TYR A 54 15.47 3.21 1.73
N ASN A 55 15.22 3.38 3.03
CA ASN A 55 16.23 3.77 4.01
C ASN A 55 17.36 2.75 4.15
N VAL A 56 17.09 1.46 3.88
CA VAL A 56 18.09 0.38 3.89
C VAL A 56 18.58 -0.02 2.50
N ARG A 57 18.28 0.77 1.45
CA ARG A 57 18.70 0.55 0.05
C ARG A 57 18.24 -0.80 -0.54
N GLN A 58 17.05 -1.24 -0.15
CA GLN A 58 16.37 -2.38 -0.76
C GLN A 58 15.39 -1.89 -1.83
N ASP A 59 15.93 -1.51 -2.98
CA ASP A 59 15.17 -0.80 -4.03
C ASP A 59 14.01 -1.64 -4.58
N ASP A 60 14.20 -2.93 -4.79
CA ASP A 60 13.14 -3.84 -5.27
C ASP A 60 11.95 -3.92 -4.30
N ASP A 61 12.24 -4.05 -3.00
CA ASP A 61 11.21 -4.09 -1.95
C ASP A 61 10.53 -2.72 -1.81
N CYS A 62 11.30 -1.63 -1.88
CA CYS A 62 10.77 -0.28 -1.89
C CYS A 62 9.75 -0.08 -3.02
N ILE A 63 10.11 -0.46 -4.24
CA ILE A 63 9.24 -0.36 -5.42
C ILE A 63 7.98 -1.21 -5.23
N MET A 64 8.13 -2.47 -4.79
CA MET A 64 7.00 -3.37 -4.56
C MET A 64 6.00 -2.80 -3.55
N TRP A 65 6.49 -2.30 -2.42
CA TRP A 65 5.63 -1.74 -1.37
C TRP A 65 4.96 -0.42 -1.79
N ALA A 66 5.66 0.44 -2.53
CA ALA A 66 5.09 1.67 -3.07
C ALA A 66 3.98 1.37 -4.09
N ASP A 67 4.18 0.39 -4.96
CA ASP A 67 3.18 -0.01 -5.97
C ASP A 67 1.94 -0.65 -5.30
N LEU A 68 2.12 -1.45 -4.24
CA LEU A 68 1.02 -1.96 -3.42
C LEU A 68 0.22 -0.84 -2.77
N ALA A 69 0.89 0.19 -2.23
CA ALA A 69 0.23 1.34 -1.61
C ALA A 69 -0.62 2.13 -2.64
N ILE A 70 -0.11 2.34 -3.85
CA ILE A 70 -0.85 3.00 -4.94
C ILE A 70 -2.07 2.17 -5.34
N ASN A 71 -1.89 0.86 -5.52
CA ASN A 71 -2.99 -0.03 -5.90
C ASN A 71 -4.10 -0.08 -4.86
N LEU A 72 -3.77 -0.04 -3.56
CA LEU A 72 -4.76 0.07 -2.49
C LEU A 72 -5.47 1.43 -2.51
N ALA A 73 -4.71 2.51 -2.69
CA ALA A 73 -5.25 3.87 -2.72
C ALA A 73 -6.24 4.10 -3.87
N HIS A 74 -6.08 3.37 -4.99
CA HIS A 74 -7.03 3.39 -6.10
C HIS A 74 -8.46 3.01 -5.70
N TYR A 75 -8.63 2.23 -4.63
CA TYR A 75 -9.94 1.82 -4.15
C TYR A 75 -10.51 2.75 -3.07
N ALA A 76 -9.81 3.83 -2.72
CA ALA A 76 -10.34 4.84 -1.82
C ALA A 76 -11.47 5.60 -2.52
N ASP A 77 -12.63 5.65 -1.89
CA ASP A 77 -13.80 6.39 -2.40
C ASP A 77 -13.68 7.89 -2.03
N ASP A 78 -12.50 8.46 -2.27
CA ASP A 78 -12.11 9.83 -1.89
C ASP A 78 -11.88 10.73 -3.11
N GLY A 79 -12.33 10.31 -4.30
CA GLY A 79 -12.10 11.03 -5.54
C GLY A 79 -10.67 10.91 -6.09
N GLY A 80 -9.84 10.01 -5.54
CA GLY A 80 -8.47 9.77 -5.99
C GLY A 80 -7.42 10.65 -5.30
N GLU A 81 -7.80 11.35 -4.23
CA GLU A 81 -6.88 12.21 -3.46
C GLU A 81 -5.76 11.40 -2.81
N LEU A 82 -6.08 10.25 -2.21
CA LEU A 82 -5.12 9.37 -1.58
C LEU A 82 -4.16 8.77 -2.61
N GLU A 83 -4.66 8.30 -3.76
CA GLU A 83 -3.83 7.74 -4.83
C GLU A 83 -2.82 8.78 -5.32
N LYS A 84 -3.29 10.00 -5.61
CA LYS A 84 -2.45 11.12 -6.02
C LYS A 84 -1.38 11.44 -4.97
N ARG A 85 -1.76 11.54 -3.69
CA ARG A 85 -0.83 11.81 -2.59
C ARG A 85 0.28 10.76 -2.49
N VAL A 86 -0.06 9.48 -2.66
CA VAL A 86 0.92 8.39 -2.60
C VAL A 86 1.83 8.41 -3.83
N GLN A 87 1.29 8.66 -5.03
CA GLN A 87 2.09 8.81 -6.25
C GLN A 87 3.11 9.96 -6.13
N GLU A 88 2.67 11.13 -5.65
CA GLU A 88 3.55 12.27 -5.39
C GLU A 88 4.67 11.94 -4.39
N ASN A 89 4.37 11.15 -3.35
CA ASN A 89 5.37 10.70 -2.41
C ASN A 89 6.34 9.68 -3.02
N ARG A 90 5.85 8.74 -3.82
CA ARG A 90 6.70 7.78 -4.56
C ARG A 90 7.70 8.49 -5.48
N MET A 91 7.31 9.58 -6.13
CA MET A 91 8.21 10.39 -6.96
C MET A 91 9.36 11.06 -6.19
N LYS A 92 9.25 11.19 -4.86
CA LYS A 92 10.31 11.74 -4.00
C LYS A 92 11.37 10.69 -3.63
N LEU A 93 11.08 9.39 -3.82
CA LEU A 93 12.02 8.31 -3.62
C LEU A 93 13.01 8.32 -4.80
N LYS A 94 14.27 8.66 -4.54
CA LYS A 94 15.30 8.78 -5.56
C LYS A 94 16.20 7.55 -5.52
N PHE A 95 16.10 6.72 -6.54
CA PHE A 95 17.00 5.59 -6.72
C PHE A 95 18.25 6.07 -7.45
N ASP A 96 19.41 5.72 -6.92
CA ASP A 96 20.67 5.98 -7.59
C ASP A 96 20.68 5.11 -8.86
N LEU A 97 20.67 5.72 -10.05
CA LEU A 97 20.79 4.99 -11.30
C LEU A 97 22.19 4.34 -11.36
N PRO A 98 22.31 3.06 -11.76
CA PRO A 98 23.60 2.38 -11.89
C PRO A 98 24.49 3.01 -12.96
#